data_AF-A0A6A2Z4A8-F1
#
_entry.id   AF-A0A6A2Z4A8-F1
#
_cell.length_a   1.000
_cell.length_b   1.000
_cell.length_c   1.000
_cell.angle_alpha   90.00
_cell.angle_beta   90.00
_cell.angle_gamma   90.00
#
_symmetry.space_group_name_H-M   'P 1'
#
loop_
_entity.id
_entity.type
_entity.pdbx_description
1 polymer ?
#
loop_
_entity_poly.entity_id
_entity_poly.type
_entity_poly.pdbx_seq_one_letter_code
_entity_poly.pdbx_strand_id
1 'polypeptide(L)' 'MEAASKELKLTQKHMVSRVYHDTLFMARISPMGMIFIPCYKGYSHKPEGHASPEDIENGVKVLALTLAKLSLS' A
#
# COMPACT_ATOMS: atom_id res chain seq x y z
N MET A 1 -5.29 5.96 -4.76
CA MET A 1 -4.59 5.75 -3.47
C MET A 1 -4.35 7.06 -2.74
N GLU A 2 -3.61 8.03 -3.28
CA GLU A 2 -3.40 9.34 -2.59
C GLU A 2 -4.69 10.03 -2.14
N ALA A 3 -5.69 10.09 -3.02
CA ALA A 3 -7.00 10.66 -2.67
C ALA A 3 -7.65 9.93 -1.48
N ALA A 4 -7.55 8.59 -1.45
CA ALA A 4 -8.05 7.78 -0.35
C ALA A 4 -7.26 8.04 0.94
N SER A 5 -5.93 8.11 0.89
CA SER A 5 -5.10 8.45 2.06
C SER A 5 -5.42 9.84 2.62
N LYS A 6 -5.62 10.85 1.75
CA LYS A 6 -6.02 12.21 2.17
C LYS A 6 -7.39 12.23 2.83
N GLU A 7 -8.37 11.54 2.25
CA GLU A 7 -9.73 11.45 2.80
C GLU A 7 -9.75 10.75 4.17
N LEU A 8 -8.92 9.71 4.33
CA LEU A 8 -8.71 9.01 5.61
C LEU A 8 -7.81 9.77 6.60
N LYS A 9 -7.33 10.97 6.24
CA LYS A 9 -6.44 11.81 7.05
C LYS A 9 -5.13 11.13 7.46
N LEU A 10 -4.60 10.27 6.59
CA LEU A 10 -3.32 9.58 6.79
C LEU A 10 -2.18 10.38 6.14
N THR A 11 -1.02 10.41 6.80
CA THR A 11 0.21 10.92 6.19
C THR A 11 0.72 9.94 5.14
N GLN A 12 1.26 10.45 4.04
CA GLN A 12 1.71 9.62 2.92
C GLN A 12 2.89 10.29 2.22
N LYS A 13 3.69 9.48 1.51
CA LYS A 13 4.74 9.95 0.61
C LYS A 13 4.85 9.02 -0.59
N HIS A 14 5.31 9.56 -1.71
CA HIS A 14 5.73 8.76 -2.84
C HIS A 14 7.08 8.10 -2.54
N MET A 15 7.20 6.84 -2.94
CA MET A 15 8.45 6.10 -2.85
C MET A 15 8.51 5.00 -3.90
N VAL A 16 9.73 4.60 -4.25
CA VAL A 16 10.00 3.48 -5.16
C VAL A 16 10.12 2.20 -4.34
N SER A 17 9.46 1.11 -4.75
CA SER A 17 9.75 -0.21 -4.18
C SER A 17 11.12 -0.68 -4.64
N ARG A 18 11.96 -1.10 -3.69
CA ARG A 18 13.29 -1.66 -3.99
C ARG A 18 13.26 -3.16 -4.30
N VAL A 19 12.17 -3.83 -3.96
CA VAL A 19 12.00 -5.27 -4.19
C VAL A 19 10.97 -5.51 -5.27
N TYR A 20 11.10 -6.64 -5.94
CA TYR A 20 10.15 -7.06 -6.96
C TYR A 20 8.86 -7.57 -6.32
N HIS A 21 7.76 -7.37 -7.02
CA HIS A 21 6.44 -7.86 -6.69
C HIS A 21 5.74 -8.25 -8.00
N ASP A 22 4.68 -9.05 -7.92
CA ASP A 22 3.89 -9.44 -9.10
C ASP A 22 3.35 -8.22 -9.87
N THR A 23 3.17 -7.11 -9.14
CA THR A 23 2.78 -5.82 -9.70
C THR A 23 3.71 -5.34 -10.82
N LEU A 24 4.99 -5.69 -10.81
CA LEU A 24 5.93 -5.39 -11.91
C LEU A 24 5.48 -6.02 -13.23
N PHE A 25 4.94 -7.23 -13.19
CA PHE A 25 4.43 -7.92 -14.36
C PHE A 25 3.01 -7.45 -14.70
N MET A 26 2.15 -7.29 -13.69
CA MET A 26 0.77 -6.84 -13.87
C MET A 26 0.68 -5.43 -14.47
N ALA A 27 1.64 -4.55 -14.17
CA ALA A 27 1.74 -3.21 -14.75
C ALA A 27 1.91 -3.21 -16.27
N ARG A 28 2.31 -4.33 -16.88
CA ARG A 28 2.39 -4.47 -18.35
C ARG A 28 1.03 -4.75 -19.01
N ILE A 29 0.01 -5.08 -18.21
CA ILE A 29 -1.31 -5.54 -18.68
C ILE A 29 -2.38 -4.48 -18.37
N SER A 30 -2.26 -3.79 -17.24
CA SER A 30 -3.26 -2.83 -16.75
C SER A 30 -2.58 -1.71 -15.96
N PRO A 31 -3.20 -0.53 -15.82
CA PRO A 31 -2.80 0.45 -14.80
C PRO A 31 -2.65 -0.23 -13.44
N MET A 32 -1.53 0.05 -12.77
CA MET A 32 -1.13 -0.61 -11.53
C MET A 32 -0.63 0.43 -10.52
N GLY A 33 -0.93 0.21 -9.25
CA GLY A 33 -0.24 0.89 -8.14
C GLY A 33 -0.12 0.03 -6.89
N MET A 34 0.73 0.45 -5.96
CA MET A 34 1.01 -0.25 -4.70
C MET A 34 0.75 0.65 -3.50
N ILE A 35 0.28 0.05 -2.40
CA ILE A 35 0.16 0.68 -1.09
C ILE A 35 1.21 0.06 -0.19
N PHE A 36 2.08 0.90 0.39
CA PHE A 36 3.05 0.48 1.40
C PHE A 36 2.59 0.94 2.78
N ILE A 37 2.79 0.07 3.78
CA ILE A 37 2.64 0.41 5.20
C ILE A 37 3.99 0.33 5.91
N PRO A 38 4.16 1.01 7.05
CA PRO A 38 5.37 0.87 7.86
C PRO A 38 5.62 -0.58 8.31
N CYS A 39 6.90 -0.92 8.42
CA CYS A 39 7.35 -2.18 9.01
C CYS A 39 8.47 -1.87 10.01
N TYR A 40 8.46 -2.55 11.16
CA TYR A 40 9.42 -2.37 12.23
C TYR A 40 10.87 -2.48 11.71
N LYS A 41 11.61 -1.36 11.79
CA LYS A 41 12.99 -1.21 11.29
C LYS A 41 13.20 -1.61 9.81
N GLY A 42 12.13 -1.69 9.02
CA GLY A 42 12.19 -2.19 7.65
C GLY A 42 12.58 -3.66 7.54
N TYR A 43 12.45 -4.43 8.63
CA TYR A 43 12.79 -5.84 8.65
C TYR A 43 11.81 -6.64 7.78
N SER A 44 12.37 -7.52 6.96
CA SER A 44 11.65 -8.42 6.08
C SER A 44 12.44 -9.73 5.94
N HIS A 45 11.77 -10.81 5.54
CA HIS A 45 12.35 -12.15 5.40
C HIS A 45 13.07 -12.67 6.67
N LYS A 46 12.60 -12.27 7.85
CA LYS A 46 13.10 -12.77 9.14
C LYS A 46 12.03 -12.68 10.23
N PRO A 47 12.15 -13.42 11.33
CA PRO A 47 11.10 -13.54 12.36
C PRO A 47 10.70 -12.21 13.03
N GLU A 48 11.60 -11.23 13.06
CA GLU A 48 11.33 -9.92 13.65
C GLU A 48 10.57 -8.97 12.72
N GLY A 49 10.26 -9.41 11.49
CA GLY A 49 9.41 -8.67 10.56
C GLY A 49 8.01 -8.48 11.17
N HIS A 50 7.63 -7.22 11.37
CA HIS A 50 6.39 -6.88 12.06
C HIS A 50 5.82 -5.56 11.53
N ALA A 51 4.52 -5.55 11.27
CA ALA A 51 3.73 -4.34 11.08
C ALA A 51 2.71 -4.26 12.22
N SER A 52 2.50 -3.07 12.77
CA SER A 52 1.53 -2.90 13.86
C SER A 52 0.10 -3.17 13.35
N PRO A 53 -0.84 -3.60 14.21
CA PRO A 53 -2.24 -3.73 13.82
C PRO A 53 -2.83 -2.44 13.22
N GLU A 54 -2.43 -1.28 13.75
CA GLU A 54 -2.85 0.03 13.25
C GLU A 54 -2.33 0.32 11.83
N ASP A 55 -1.04 0.02 11.55
CA ASP A 55 -0.47 0.17 10.22
C ASP A 55 -1.18 -0.73 9.20
N ILE A 56 -1.49 -1.96 9.59
CA ILE A 56 -2.25 -2.92 8.77
C ILE A 56 -3.66 -2.39 8.50
N GLU A 57 -4.37 -1.95 9.54
CA GLU A 57 -5.72 -1.38 9.41
C GLU A 57 -5.74 -0.16 8.47
N ASN A 58 -4.76 0.74 8.62
CA ASN A 58 -4.61 1.90 7.75
C ASN A 58 -4.38 1.51 6.29
N GLY A 59 -3.51 0.51 6.03
CA GLY A 59 -3.30 -0.05 4.69
C GLY A 59 -4.58 -0.63 4.09
N VAL A 60 -5.34 -1.39 4.88
CA VAL A 60 -6.61 -1.99 4.45
C VAL A 60 -7.65 -0.92 4.14
N LYS A 61 -7.78 0.12 4.96
CA LYS A 61 -8.71 1.25 4.70
C LYS A 61 -8.37 1.96 3.39
N VAL A 62 -7.09 2.25 3.14
CA VAL A 62 -6.66 2.90 1.89
C VAL A 62 -6.93 2.00 0.68
N LEU A 63 -6.70 0.69 0.81
CA LEU A 63 -7.00 -0.28 -0.24
C LEU A 63 -8.50 -0.32 -0.55
N ALA A 64 -9.34 -0.50 0.48
CA ALA A 64 -10.79 -0.59 0.35
C ALA A 64 -11.38 0.67 -0.30
N LEU A 65 -11.00 1.86 0.17
CA LEU A 65 -11.49 3.12 -0.39
C LEU A 65 -10.95 3.37 -1.81
N THR A 66 -9.72 2.95 -2.12
CA THR A 66 -9.20 3.04 -3.49
C THR A 66 -10.00 2.14 -4.43
N LEU A 67 -10.27 0.89 -4.04
CA LEU A 67 -11.07 -0.05 -4.83
C LEU A 67 -12.49 0.47 -5.03
N ALA A 68 -13.12 1.01 -3.98
CA ALA A 68 -14.46 1.60 -4.08
C ALA A 68 -14.51 2.73 -5.10
N LYS A 69 -13.50 3.63 -5.11
CA LYS A 69 -13.42 4.71 -6.09
C LYS A 69 -13.18 4.21 -7.53
N LEU A 70 -12.35 3.18 -7.70
CA LEU A 70 -12.09 2.57 -9.02
C LEU A 70 -13.26 1.73 -9.54
N SER A 71 -14.09 1.17 -8.64
CA SER A 71 -15.26 0.40 -9.04
C SER A 71 -16.42 1.28 -9.54
N LEU A 72 -16.39 2.57 -9.23
CA LEU A 72 -17.41 3.54 -9.62
C LEU A 72 -16.99 4.40 -10.81
N SER A 73 -15.77 4.16 -11.33
CA SER A 73 -15.22 4.84 -12.51
C SER A 73 -15.41 4.03 -13.79
#